data_AF-A0A8T7JPD6-F1
#
_entry.id   AF-A0A8T7JPD6-F1
#
_cell.length_a   1.000
_cell.length_b   1.000
_cell.length_c   1.000
_cell.angle_alpha   90.00
_cell.angle_beta   90.00
_cell.angle_gamma   90.00
#
_symmetry.space_group_name_H-M   'P 1'
#
loop_
_entity.id
_entity.type
_entity.pdbx_description
1 polymer ?
#
loop_
_entity_poly.entity_id
_entity_poly.type
_entity_poly.pdbx_seq_one_letter_code
_entity_poly.pdbx_strand_id
1 'polypeptide(L)'
;YHLGLAFQVQDDILGIWGDETVTGKSTASDLVEGKNSLPVLFALEKNGEFARRWRQGAILQEEVGAMAALLEKEGGKEYADKMSIKLTEEALEYLEQANPQGEAGEAMRGLANMLLKRKQ
;
A
#
# COMPACT_ATOMS: atom_id res chain seq x y z
N TYR A 1 5.97 14.44 -4.96
CA TYR A 1 4.92 13.75 -4.18
C TYR A 1 4.82 12.26 -4.51
N HIS A 2 5.18 11.80 -5.73
CA HIS A 2 5.20 10.38 -6.12
C HIS A 2 5.90 9.46 -5.09
N LEU A 3 7.05 9.87 -4.54
CA LEU A 3 7.73 9.15 -3.45
C LEU A 3 6.81 8.88 -2.24
N GLY A 4 6.08 9.91 -1.79
CA GLY A 4 5.17 9.78 -0.65
C GLY A 4 3.95 8.92 -0.97
N LEU A 5 3.42 9.01 -2.20
CA LEU A 5 2.32 8.17 -2.64
C LEU A 5 2.75 6.70 -2.76
N ALA A 6 3.92 6.42 -3.35
CA ALA A 6 4.47 5.07 -3.42
C ALA A 6 4.65 4.47 -2.02
N PHE A 7 5.19 5.24 -1.08
CA PHE A 7 5.32 4.82 0.31
C PHE A 7 3.98 4.51 0.96
N GLN A 8 2.96 5.37 0.77
CA GLN A 8 1.63 5.13 1.32
C GLN A 8 0.99 3.86 0.75
N VAL A 9 1.13 3.60 -0.55
CA VAL A 9 0.58 2.38 -1.16
C VAL A 9 1.28 1.14 -0.61
N GLN A 10 2.60 1.18 -0.37
CA GLN A 10 3.30 0.09 0.29
C GLN A 10 2.83 -0.12 1.73
N ASP A 11 2.59 0.96 2.48
CA ASP A 11 2.06 0.91 3.85
C ASP A 11 0.66 0.27 3.87
N ASP A 12 -0.23 0.68 2.96
CA ASP A 12 -1.56 0.10 2.76
C ASP A 12 -1.50 -1.42 2.45
N ILE A 13 -0.55 -1.85 1.61
CA ILE A 13 -0.35 -3.27 1.29
C ILE A 13 0.10 -4.03 2.54
N LEU A 14 1.05 -3.48 3.30
CA LEU A 14 1.55 -4.11 4.53
C LEU A 14 0.50 -4.12 5.64
N GLY A 15 -0.37 -3.12 5.72
CA GLY A 15 -1.46 -3.04 6.70
C GLY A 15 -2.57 -4.07 6.48
N ILE A 16 -2.68 -4.64 5.28
CA ILE A 16 -3.66 -5.69 4.95
C ILE A 16 -3.01 -7.08 4.85
N TRP A 17 -1.84 -7.20 4.22
CA TRP A 17 -1.22 -8.49 3.90
C TRP A 17 0.17 -8.70 4.52
N GLY A 18 0.67 -7.76 5.32
CA GLY A 18 1.97 -7.90 5.98
C GLY A 18 1.99 -9.00 7.03
N ASP A 19 3.14 -9.66 7.19
CA ASP A 19 3.35 -10.67 8.22
C ASP A 19 3.49 -10.00 9.60
N GLU A 20 2.64 -10.37 10.56
CA GLU A 20 2.67 -9.86 11.93
C GLU A 20 4.03 -10.12 12.61
N THR A 21 4.70 -11.22 12.25
CA THR A 21 6.02 -11.59 12.80
C THR A 21 7.15 -10.69 12.31
N VAL A 22 6.99 -10.06 11.14
CA VAL A 22 7.96 -9.13 10.54
C VAL A 22 7.63 -7.68 10.89
N THR A 23 6.35 -7.34 11.02
CA THR A 23 5.88 -5.96 11.30
C THR A 23 5.94 -5.58 12.78
N GLY A 24 5.99 -6.56 13.69
CA GLY A 24 6.19 -6.34 15.12
C GLY A 24 5.01 -5.68 15.85
N LYS A 25 3.83 -5.58 15.21
CA LYS A 25 2.59 -5.07 15.80
C LYS A 25 1.60 -6.23 15.98
N SER A 26 0.87 -6.22 17.09
CA SER A 26 -0.41 -6.93 17.19
C SER A 26 -1.39 -6.18 16.29
N THR A 27 -1.51 -6.62 15.03
CA THR A 27 -2.19 -5.86 13.99
C THR A 27 -3.70 -6.07 14.07
N ALA A 28 -4.40 -5.07 14.59
CA ALA A 28 -5.68 -4.74 13.99
C ALA A 28 -5.38 -4.39 12.52
N SER A 29 -5.84 -5.22 11.59
CA SER A 29 -5.65 -4.99 10.16
C SER A 29 -6.30 -3.65 9.76
N ASP A 30 -5.75 -2.99 8.74
CA ASP A 30 -6.35 -1.78 8.15
C ASP A 30 -7.85 -1.95 7.79
N LEU A 31 -8.26 -3.21 7.53
CA LEU A 31 -9.66 -3.57 7.30
C LEU A 31 -10.54 -3.39 8.55
N VAL A 32 -10.02 -3.72 9.74
CA VAL A 32 -10.72 -3.53 11.03
C VAL A 32 -10.81 -2.05 11.39
N GLU A 33 -9.74 -1.29 11.11
CA GLU A 33 -9.72 0.16 11.28
C GLU A 33 -10.65 0.89 10.29
N GLY A 34 -11.20 0.19 9.30
CA GLY A 34 -12.11 0.76 8.30
C GLY A 34 -11.41 1.73 7.36
N LYS A 35 -10.09 1.57 7.15
CA LYS A 35 -9.32 2.46 6.28
C LYS A 35 -9.75 2.28 4.82
N ASN A 36 -10.02 3.40 4.16
CA ASN A 36 -10.24 3.45 2.72
C ASN A 36 -8.89 3.48 1.98
N SER A 37 -8.06 2.47 2.18
CA SER A 37 -6.78 2.30 1.50
C SER A 37 -6.97 2.09 -0.01
N LEU A 38 -5.90 2.26 -0.79
CA LEU A 38 -5.97 2.12 -2.24
C LEU A 38 -6.63 0.81 -2.74
N PRO A 39 -6.27 -0.39 -2.24
CA PRO A 39 -6.90 -1.63 -2.68
C PRO A 39 -8.40 -1.68 -2.32
N VAL A 40 -8.79 -1.15 -1.15
CA VAL A 40 -10.19 -1.07 -0.71
C VAL A 40 -11.00 -0.17 -1.65
N LEU A 41 -10.49 1.02 -1.97
CA LEU A 41 -11.14 1.95 -2.90
C LEU A 41 -11.34 1.33 -4.29
N PHE A 42 -10.32 0.62 -4.79
CA PHE A 42 -10.43 -0.12 -6.06
C PHE A 42 -11.57 -1.15 -6.03
N ALA A 43 -11.66 -1.97 -4.97
CA ALA A 43 -12.72 -2.98 -4.88
C ALA A 43 -14.11 -2.35 -4.68
N LEU A 44 -14.20 -1.22 -3.98
CA LEU A 44 -15.46 -0.46 -3.85
C LEU A 44 -15.98 0.04 -5.19
N GLU A 45 -15.09 0.47 -6.08
CA GLU A 45 -15.42 0.87 -7.45
C GLU A 45 -15.91 -0.33 -8.30
N LYS A 46 -15.29 -1.51 -8.12
CA LYS A 46 -15.73 -2.75 -8.80
C LYS A 46 -17.09 -3.26 -8.35
N ASN A 47 -17.57 -2.82 -7.19
CA ASN A 47 -18.88 -3.17 -6.64
C ASN A 47 -19.11 -4.70 -6.49
N GLY A 48 -18.03 -5.43 -6.20
CA GLY A 48 -17.99 -6.88 -6.01
C GLY A 48 -18.56 -7.37 -4.67
N GLU A 49 -18.26 -8.61 -4.30
CA GLU A 49 -18.59 -9.20 -3.00
C GLU A 49 -17.92 -8.43 -1.87
N PHE A 50 -16.65 -8.05 -2.05
CA PHE A 50 -15.93 -7.24 -1.05
C PHE A 50 -16.69 -5.95 -0.76
N ALA A 51 -17.06 -5.21 -1.80
CA ALA A 51 -17.78 -3.94 -1.66
C ALA A 51 -19.15 -4.10 -1.00
N ARG A 52 -19.87 -5.19 -1.30
CA ARG A 52 -21.15 -5.49 -0.65
C ARG A 52 -20.96 -5.75 0.84
N ARG A 53 -19.97 -6.56 1.24
CA ARG A 53 -19.68 -6.82 2.64
C ARG A 53 -19.17 -5.56 3.35
N TRP A 54 -18.27 -4.80 2.75
CA TRP A 54 -17.72 -3.56 3.33
C TRP A 54 -18.81 -2.55 3.70
N ARG A 55 -19.83 -2.39 2.85
CA ARG A 55 -20.94 -1.45 3.10
C ARG A 55 -21.91 -1.89 4.21
N GLN A 56 -21.83 -3.14 4.68
CA GLN A 56 -22.66 -3.63 5.79
C GLN A 56 -22.15 -3.16 7.15
N GLY A 57 -20.96 -2.56 7.22
CA GLY A 57 -20.38 -1.99 8.43
C GLY A 57 -18.99 -2.55 8.73
N ALA A 58 -18.53 -2.33 9.96
CA ALA A 58 -17.20 -2.67 10.42
C ALA A 58 -16.82 -4.14 10.12
N ILE A 59 -15.55 -4.36 9.83
CA ILE A 59 -14.96 -5.69 9.68
C ILE A 59 -14.45 -6.12 11.05
N LEU A 60 -14.85 -7.31 11.50
CA LEU A 60 -14.37 -7.89 12.75
C LEU A 60 -13.03 -8.58 12.52
N GLN A 61 -12.24 -8.75 13.59
CA GLN A 61 -10.90 -9.35 13.49
C GLN A 61 -10.94 -10.76 12.88
N GLU A 62 -11.97 -11.55 13.20
CA GLU A 62 -12.20 -12.88 12.65
C GLU A 62 -12.52 -12.90 11.15
N GLU A 63 -12.97 -11.78 10.57
CA GLU A 63 -13.31 -11.65 9.15
C GLU A 63 -12.13 -11.19 8.30
N VAL A 64 -11.07 -10.66 8.92
CA VAL A 64 -9.92 -10.05 8.23
C VAL A 64 -9.34 -10.98 7.17
N GLY A 65 -9.07 -12.25 7.52
CA GLY A 65 -8.47 -13.19 6.57
C GLY A 65 -9.36 -13.45 5.34
N ALA A 66 -10.68 -13.58 5.56
CA ALA A 66 -11.63 -13.79 4.47
C ALA A 66 -11.76 -12.52 3.60
N MET A 67 -11.80 -11.34 4.22
CA MET A 67 -11.90 -10.07 3.51
C MET A 67 -10.63 -9.74 2.72
N ALA A 68 -9.45 -10.01 3.28
CA ALA A 68 -8.17 -9.82 2.58
C ALA A 68 -8.05 -10.78 1.38
N ALA A 69 -8.45 -12.05 1.53
CA ALA A 69 -8.46 -13.01 0.44
C ALA A 69 -9.47 -12.64 -0.66
N LEU A 70 -10.65 -12.14 -0.28
CA LEU A 70 -11.65 -11.66 -1.22
C LEU A 70 -11.17 -10.43 -1.99
N LEU A 71 -10.55 -9.48 -1.28
CA LEU A 71 -9.96 -8.28 -1.86
C LEU A 71 -8.84 -8.61 -2.86
N GLU A 72 -8.00 -9.60 -2.53
CA GLU A 72 -6.96 -10.12 -3.43
C GLU A 72 -7.58 -10.82 -4.65
N LYS A 73 -8.58 -11.67 -4.45
CA LYS A 73 -9.31 -12.35 -5.54
C LYS A 73 -9.99 -11.37 -6.50
N GLU A 74 -10.50 -10.25 -6.00
CA GLU A 74 -11.11 -9.19 -6.82
C GLU A 74 -10.08 -8.25 -7.46
N GLY A 75 -8.77 -8.51 -7.28
CA GLY A 75 -7.67 -7.80 -7.92
C GLY A 75 -7.17 -6.56 -7.18
N GLY A 76 -7.64 -6.31 -5.95
CA GLY A 76 -7.25 -5.13 -5.17
C GLY A 76 -5.76 -5.09 -4.85
N LYS A 77 -5.18 -6.24 -4.47
CA LYS A 77 -3.74 -6.34 -4.17
C LYS A 77 -2.88 -6.11 -5.41
N GLU A 78 -3.18 -6.81 -6.51
CA GLU A 78 -2.46 -6.65 -7.78
C GLU A 78 -2.52 -5.20 -8.29
N TYR A 79 -3.67 -4.53 -8.13
CA TYR A 79 -3.80 -3.12 -8.48
C TYR A 79 -2.91 -2.22 -7.63
N ALA A 80 -2.91 -2.42 -6.30
CA ALA A 80 -2.05 -1.66 -5.39
C ALA A 80 -0.56 -1.90 -5.67
N ASP A 81 -0.14 -3.15 -5.91
CA ASP A 81 1.24 -3.49 -6.26
C ASP A 81 1.69 -2.78 -7.54
N LYS A 82 0.87 -2.83 -8.61
CA LYS A 82 1.15 -2.12 -9.86
C LYS A 82 1.27 -0.61 -9.65
N MET A 83 0.42 -0.03 -8.81
CA MET A 83 0.48 1.40 -8.52
C MET A 83 1.71 1.78 -7.70
N SER A 84 2.07 0.96 -6.72
CA SER A 84 3.31 1.12 -5.95
C SER A 84 4.55 1.14 -6.86
N ILE A 85 4.64 0.17 -7.79
CA ILE A 85 5.74 0.10 -8.76
C ILE A 85 5.76 1.33 -9.65
N LYS A 86 4.62 1.68 -10.26
CA LYS A 86 4.52 2.84 -11.15
C LYS A 86 4.97 4.15 -10.46
N LEU A 87 4.43 4.41 -9.26
CA LEU A 87 4.76 5.63 -8.51
C LEU A 87 6.22 5.64 -8.06
N THR A 88 6.80 4.46 -7.77
CA THR A 88 8.21 4.29 -7.45
C THR A 88 9.09 4.66 -8.64
N GLU A 89 8.79 4.12 -9.82
CA GLU A 89 9.51 4.40 -11.06
C GLU A 89 9.45 5.89 -11.41
N GLU A 90 8.25 6.49 -11.40
CA GLU A 90 8.06 7.92 -11.65
C GLU A 90 8.84 8.77 -10.63
N ALA A 91 8.83 8.40 -9.34
CA ALA A 91 9.57 9.12 -8.32
C ALA A 91 11.08 9.10 -8.55
N LEU A 92 11.64 7.95 -8.95
CA LEU A 92 13.06 7.79 -9.25
C LEU A 92 13.44 8.53 -10.52
N GLU A 93 12.62 8.47 -11.57
CA GLU A 93 12.85 9.19 -12.82
C GLU A 93 12.90 10.71 -12.58
N TYR A 94 11.94 11.27 -11.83
CA TYR A 94 11.97 12.70 -11.49
C TYR A 94 13.19 13.09 -10.66
N LEU A 95 13.64 12.20 -9.77
CA LEU A 95 14.85 12.45 -8.98
C LEU A 95 16.11 12.44 -9.85
N GLU A 96 16.19 11.54 -10.83
CA GLU A 96 17.27 11.50 -11.82
C GLU A 96 17.27 12.75 -12.69
N GLN A 97 16.11 13.16 -13.22
CA GLN A 97 15.97 14.36 -14.06
C GLN A 97 16.32 15.65 -13.30
N ALA A 98 15.90 15.77 -12.04
CA ALA A 98 16.26 16.90 -11.19
C ALA A 98 17.77 16.98 -10.92
N ASN A 99 18.47 15.85 -11.05
CA ASN A 99 19.91 15.69 -10.90
C ASN A 99 20.51 16.47 -9.71
N PRO A 100 19.99 16.28 -8.48
CA PRO A 100 20.41 17.09 -7.34
C PRO A 100 21.86 16.80 -6.96
N GLN A 101 22.65 17.85 -6.73
CA GLN A 101 24.09 17.75 -6.47
C GLN A 101 24.44 18.02 -5.02
N GLY A 102 25.64 17.59 -4.63
CA GLY A 102 26.18 17.76 -3.28
C GLY A 102 25.46 16.91 -2.24
N GLU A 103 25.79 17.17 -0.97
CA GLU A 103 25.33 16.39 0.19
C GLU A 103 23.80 16.27 0.26
N ALA A 104 23.07 17.34 -0.02
CA ALA A 104 21.61 17.32 -0.04
C ALA A 104 21.04 16.41 -1.14
N GLY A 105 21.69 16.36 -2.31
CA GLY A 105 21.30 15.47 -3.40
C GLY A 105 21.55 13.99 -3.07
N GLU A 106 22.68 13.69 -2.43
CA GLU A 106 22.99 12.35 -1.95
C GLU A 106 22.00 11.90 -0.87
N ALA A 107 21.68 12.76 0.09
CA ALA A 107 20.69 12.48 1.12
C ALA A 107 19.30 12.19 0.53
N MET A 108 18.88 12.95 -0.49
CA MET A 108 17.59 12.74 -1.15
C MET A 108 17.53 11.41 -1.90
N ARG A 109 18.61 11.01 -2.59
CA ARG A 109 18.74 9.68 -3.21
C ARG A 109 18.76 8.56 -2.19
N GLY A 110 19.45 8.76 -1.07
CA GLY A 110 19.49 7.82 0.04
C GLY A 110 18.09 7.58 0.62
N LEU A 111 17.34 8.65 0.91
CA LEU A 111 15.99 8.58 1.42
C LEU A 111 15.03 7.90 0.43
N ALA A 112 15.07 8.27 -0.85
CA ALA A 112 14.22 7.66 -1.87
C ALA A 112 14.47 6.15 -1.99
N ASN A 113 15.74 5.73 -2.01
CA ASN A 113 16.07 4.30 -2.03
C ASN A 113 15.63 3.58 -0.75
N MET A 114 15.83 4.18 0.43
CA MET A 114 15.43 3.59 1.70
C MET A 114 13.92 3.36 1.78
N LEU A 115 13.13 4.33 1.33
CA LEU A 115 11.67 4.25 1.38
C LEU A 115 11.12 3.29 0.33
N LEU A 116 11.71 3.23 -0.87
CA LEU A 116 11.15 2.50 -2.01
C LEU A 116 11.70 1.08 -2.18
N LYS A 117 12.91 0.78 -1.67
CA LYS A 117 13.54 -0.55 -1.77
C LYS A 117 13.41 -1.39 -0.51
N ARG A 118 12.34 -1.20 0.29
CA ARG A 118 12.02 -2.14 1.37
C ARG A 118 11.82 -3.52 0.75
N LYS A 119 12.82 -4.39 0.89
CA LYS A 119 12.64 -5.82 0.65
C LYS A 119 11.64 -6.31 1.68
N GLN A 120 10.50 -6.78 1.18
CA GLN A 120 9.51 -7.57 1.91
C GLN A 120 10.16 -8.86 2.41
#